data_AF-A0ABD2WNB4-F1
#
_entry.id   AF-A0ABD2WNB4-F1
#
_cell.length_a   1.000
_cell.length_b   1.000
_cell.length_c   1.000
_cell.angle_alpha   90.00
_cell.angle_beta   90.00
_cell.angle_gamma   90.00
#
_symmetry.space_group_name_H-M   'P 1'
#
loop_
_entity.id
_entity.type
_entity.pdbx_description
1 polymer ?
#
loop_
_entity_poly.entity_id
_entity_poly.type
_entity_poly.pdbx_seq_one_letter_code
_entity_poly.pdbx_strand_id
1 'polypeptide(L)'
;MGNTSLNLAMDDAHAELIELLLKNGTDPNSTNANGLASLHMICRRKHYDSSLELFFKINEEKNQLIQVDAQDNLGRTPLQWDLARFLSENLDMLLDRSADLSSFVFPIARDFDEELKDTFNSNNFKLSLASGALMTIEWLEKRGFELDRNDILTIMTLFAKYELFEKSVDVEKCWYRDEEFVSKAKQIMIRRWSLYELMQLQPDEAANN
;
A
#
# COMPACT_ATOMS: atom_id res chain seq x y z
N MET A 1 11.83 24.01 -3.33
CA MET A 1 10.65 24.48 -2.58
C MET A 1 10.34 23.43 -1.52
N GLY A 2 10.24 23.86 -0.26
CA GLY A 2 10.18 22.99 0.92
C GLY A 2 8.80 22.39 1.19
N ASN A 3 8.69 21.57 2.22
CA ASN A 3 7.40 21.04 2.69
C ASN A 3 6.44 22.19 3.00
N THR A 4 5.19 22.08 2.55
CA THR A 4 4.13 23.01 2.94
C THR A 4 3.79 22.80 4.42
N SER A 5 3.27 23.84 5.08
CA SER A 5 2.82 23.73 6.48
C SER A 5 1.78 22.63 6.67
N LEU A 6 0.88 22.45 5.70
CA LEU A 6 -0.10 21.37 5.70
C LEU A 6 0.57 20.01 5.56
N ASN A 7 1.56 19.83 4.67
CA ASN A 7 2.25 18.55 4.53
C ASN A 7 3.00 18.15 5.81
N LEU A 8 3.57 19.11 6.54
CA LEU A 8 4.19 18.83 7.85
C LEU A 8 3.16 18.41 8.90
N ALA A 9 2.03 19.11 9.00
CA ALA A 9 0.94 18.72 9.87
C ALA A 9 0.36 17.34 9.48
N MET A 10 0.36 17.05 8.18
CA MET A 10 -0.01 15.76 7.61
C MET A 10 1.05 14.68 7.80
N ASP A 11 2.26 14.98 8.24
CA ASP A 11 3.21 13.93 8.59
C ASP A 11 3.02 13.48 10.04
N ASP A 12 2.73 14.43 10.92
CA ASP A 12 2.74 14.26 12.38
C ASP A 12 1.36 13.93 12.99
N ALA A 13 0.34 13.68 12.16
CA ALA A 13 -1.03 13.36 12.62
C ALA A 13 -1.65 14.39 13.57
N HIS A 14 -1.24 15.64 13.46
CA HIS A 14 -1.74 16.72 14.31
C HIS A 14 -3.10 17.23 13.84
N ALA A 15 -4.17 16.55 14.24
CA ALA A 15 -5.55 16.84 13.85
C ALA A 15 -5.94 18.32 14.03
N GLU A 16 -5.61 18.96 15.17
CA GLU A 16 -5.94 20.37 15.40
C GLU A 16 -5.22 21.31 14.43
N LEU A 17 -3.96 20.99 14.09
CA LEU A 17 -3.16 21.80 13.18
C LEU A 17 -3.65 21.63 11.73
N ILE A 18 -3.99 20.39 11.33
CA ILE A 18 -4.63 20.10 10.05
C ILE A 18 -5.92 20.91 9.91
N GLU A 19 -6.78 20.86 10.94
CA GLU A 19 -8.05 21.58 10.94
C GLU A 19 -7.86 23.09 10.82
N LEU A 20 -6.96 23.67 11.63
CA LEU A 20 -6.66 25.10 11.60
C LEU A 20 -6.16 25.56 10.23
N LEU A 21 -5.23 24.80 9.62
CA LEU A 21 -4.64 25.14 8.33
C LEU A 21 -5.66 25.08 7.19
N LEU A 22 -6.48 24.03 7.15
CA LEU A 22 -7.55 23.90 6.15
C LEU A 22 -8.62 24.99 6.34
N LYS A 23 -9.03 25.28 7.58
CA LYS A 23 -9.98 26.36 7.88
C LYS A 23 -9.46 27.72 7.43
N ASN A 24 -8.16 27.96 7.49
CA ASN A 24 -7.52 29.19 7.02
C ASN A 24 -7.34 29.28 5.50
N GLY A 25 -7.89 28.34 4.73
CA GLY A 25 -7.91 28.41 3.26
C GLY A 25 -6.62 27.91 2.61
N THR A 26 -5.86 27.07 3.31
CA THR A 26 -4.75 26.35 2.68
C THR A 26 -5.28 25.49 1.53
N ASP A 27 -4.54 25.44 0.42
CA ASP A 27 -4.89 24.58 -0.70
C ASP A 27 -4.62 23.11 -0.34
N PRO A 28 -5.65 22.25 -0.32
CA PRO A 28 -5.50 20.84 0.07
C PRO A 28 -4.65 20.03 -0.92
N ASN A 29 -4.52 20.50 -2.16
CA ASN A 29 -3.81 19.81 -3.24
C ASN A 29 -2.34 20.24 -3.36
N SER A 30 -1.88 21.14 -2.49
CA SER A 30 -0.52 21.63 -2.53
C SER A 30 0.51 20.50 -2.30
N THR A 31 1.56 20.50 -3.12
CA THR A 31 2.57 19.45 -3.13
C THR A 31 3.91 19.90 -2.53
N ASN A 32 4.68 18.95 -1.98
CA ASN A 32 6.06 19.21 -1.56
C ASN A 32 7.06 19.07 -2.73
N ALA A 33 8.37 19.11 -2.41
CA ALA A 33 9.45 19.00 -3.40
C ALA A 33 9.40 17.70 -4.23
N ASN A 34 8.81 16.64 -3.70
CA ASN A 34 8.70 15.33 -4.34
C ASN A 34 7.37 15.16 -5.10
N GLY A 35 6.55 16.22 -5.21
CA GLY A 35 5.23 16.16 -5.81
C GLY A 35 4.17 15.55 -4.87
N LEU A 36 4.49 15.28 -3.61
CA LEU A 36 3.55 14.65 -2.68
C LEU A 36 2.51 15.67 -2.20
N ALA A 37 1.27 15.45 -2.61
CA ALA A 37 0.08 16.12 -2.07
C ALA A 37 -0.24 15.64 -0.64
N SER A 38 -1.11 16.38 0.05
CA SER A 38 -1.57 16.06 1.41
C SER A 38 -2.07 14.61 1.57
N LEU A 39 -2.79 14.08 0.57
CA LEU A 39 -3.28 12.69 0.60
C LEU A 39 -2.14 11.66 0.59
N HIS A 40 -1.06 11.89 -0.16
CA HIS A 40 0.12 11.02 -0.11
C HIS A 40 0.73 10.98 1.29
N MET A 41 0.78 12.13 1.97
CA MET A 41 1.32 12.23 3.32
C MET A 41 0.48 11.43 4.32
N ILE A 42 -0.84 11.46 4.18
CA ILE A 42 -1.76 10.65 5.00
C ILE A 42 -1.53 9.14 4.73
N CYS A 43 -1.48 8.74 3.46
CA CYS A 43 -1.23 7.34 3.05
C CYS A 43 0.18 6.83 3.43
N ARG A 44 1.15 7.73 3.62
CA ARG A 44 2.51 7.38 4.06
C ARG A 44 2.58 6.96 5.53
N ARG A 45 1.59 7.30 6.35
CA ARG A 45 1.65 7.02 7.79
C ARG A 45 1.54 5.53 8.08
N LYS A 46 2.10 5.10 9.21
CA LYS A 46 2.05 3.71 9.69
C LYS A 46 0.77 3.37 10.44
N HIS A 47 0.15 4.39 11.04
CA HIS A 47 -0.98 4.22 11.93
C HIS A 47 -2.18 4.92 11.33
N TYR A 48 -3.31 4.22 11.36
CA TYR A 48 -4.60 4.81 11.05
C TYR A 48 -4.94 5.85 12.11
N ASP A 49 -5.45 6.99 11.65
CA ASP A 49 -6.04 8.03 12.48
C ASP A 49 -7.17 8.71 11.69
N SER A 50 -7.91 9.59 12.36
CA SER A 50 -9.04 10.29 11.75
C SER A 50 -8.65 11.43 10.81
N SER A 51 -7.37 11.59 10.45
CA SER A 51 -6.91 12.71 9.60
C SER A 51 -7.48 12.62 8.19
N LEU A 52 -7.66 11.42 7.63
CA LEU A 52 -8.26 11.27 6.30
C LEU A 52 -9.73 11.72 6.32
N GLU A 53 -10.50 11.27 7.30
CA GLU A 53 -11.89 11.69 7.52
C GLU A 53 -12.00 13.20 7.73
N LEU A 54 -11.14 13.74 8.61
CA LEU A 54 -11.09 15.17 8.92
C LEU A 54 -10.72 16.01 7.68
N PHE A 55 -9.74 15.55 6.91
CA PHE A 55 -9.30 16.20 5.68
C PHE A 55 -10.45 16.28 4.66
N PHE A 56 -11.12 15.17 4.38
CA PHE A 56 -12.27 15.18 3.47
C PHE A 56 -13.39 16.08 4.00
N LYS A 57 -13.78 15.91 5.26
CA LYS A 57 -14.88 16.67 5.88
C LYS A 57 -14.68 18.18 5.78
N ILE A 58 -13.51 18.69 6.16
CA ILE A 58 -13.28 20.14 6.15
C ILE A 58 -13.27 20.70 4.73
N ASN A 59 -12.66 19.97 3.78
CA ASN A 59 -12.64 20.40 2.39
C ASN A 59 -14.03 20.38 1.75
N GLU A 60 -14.89 19.40 2.10
CA GLU A 60 -16.30 19.40 1.73
C GLU A 60 -17.05 20.62 2.29
N GLU A 61 -16.89 20.90 3.59
CA GLU A 61 -17.49 22.09 4.25
C GLU A 61 -17.04 23.40 3.59
N LYS A 62 -15.80 23.44 3.08
CA LYS A 62 -15.23 24.60 2.38
C LYS A 62 -15.47 24.61 0.88
N ASN A 63 -16.15 23.60 0.32
CA ASN A 63 -16.31 23.39 -1.12
C ASN A 63 -14.98 23.40 -1.89
N GLN A 64 -13.93 22.83 -1.31
CA GLN A 64 -12.63 22.66 -1.97
C GLN A 64 -12.58 21.32 -2.70
N LEU A 65 -12.25 21.36 -4.00
CA LEU A 65 -12.07 20.15 -4.80
C LEU A 65 -10.75 19.49 -4.41
N ILE A 66 -10.82 18.21 -4.05
CA ILE A 66 -9.64 17.38 -3.73
C ILE A 66 -9.28 16.55 -4.97
N GLN A 67 -8.01 16.59 -5.35
CA GLN A 67 -7.45 15.74 -6.40
C GLN A 67 -7.04 14.41 -5.77
N VAL A 68 -8.00 13.47 -5.68
CA VAL A 68 -7.80 12.17 -5.04
C VAL A 68 -6.73 11.33 -5.75
N ASP A 69 -6.66 11.44 -7.08
CA ASP A 69 -5.68 10.74 -7.93
C ASP A 69 -4.48 11.63 -8.32
N ALA A 70 -4.15 12.64 -7.51
CA ALA A 70 -2.96 13.47 -7.75
C ALA A 70 -1.71 12.59 -7.84
N GLN A 71 -0.84 12.84 -8.83
CA GLN A 71 0.38 12.06 -9.01
C GLN A 71 1.60 12.77 -8.41
N ASP A 72 2.45 12.01 -7.73
CA ASP A 72 3.77 12.47 -7.30
C ASP A 72 4.76 12.57 -8.48
N ASN A 73 6.01 12.98 -8.21
CA ASN A 73 7.03 13.11 -9.26
C ASN A 73 7.42 11.77 -9.92
N LEU A 74 7.02 10.63 -9.35
CA LEU A 74 7.18 9.29 -9.91
C LEU A 74 5.92 8.77 -10.60
N GLY A 75 4.86 9.58 -10.68
CA GLY A 75 3.59 9.20 -11.29
C GLY A 75 2.67 8.40 -10.37
N ARG A 76 2.98 8.30 -9.08
CA ARG A 76 2.22 7.48 -8.12
C ARG A 76 1.07 8.28 -7.50
N THR A 77 -0.09 7.66 -7.32
CA THR A 77 -1.26 8.22 -6.64
C THR A 77 -1.25 7.90 -5.14
N PRO A 78 -2.05 8.59 -4.30
CA PRO A 78 -2.18 8.26 -2.88
C PRO A 78 -2.65 6.81 -2.66
N LEU A 79 -3.55 6.30 -3.51
CA LEU A 79 -3.99 4.91 -3.44
C LEU A 79 -2.83 3.93 -3.69
N GLN A 80 -1.96 4.20 -4.66
CA GLN A 80 -0.76 3.38 -4.91
C GLN A 80 0.22 3.44 -3.73
N TRP A 81 0.33 4.58 -3.04
CA TRP A 81 1.12 4.71 -1.81
C TRP A 81 0.56 3.87 -0.66
N ASP A 82 -0.75 3.88 -0.45
CA ASP A 82 -1.42 3.09 0.58
C ASP A 82 -1.24 1.58 0.33
N LEU A 83 -1.37 1.16 -0.93
CA LEU A 83 -1.17 -0.22 -1.38
C LEU A 83 0.28 -0.68 -1.29
N ALA A 84 1.25 0.17 -1.65
CA ALA A 84 2.68 -0.15 -1.57
C ALA A 84 3.17 -0.44 -0.14
N ARG A 85 2.38 -0.05 0.87
CA ARG A 85 2.68 -0.27 2.29
C ARG A 85 1.93 -1.45 2.87
N PHE A 86 0.91 -1.96 2.17
CA PHE A 86 0.01 -3.01 2.61
C PHE A 86 -0.72 -2.71 3.94
N LEU A 87 -1.02 -1.43 4.19
CA LEU A 87 -1.72 -0.96 5.40
C LEU A 87 -3.16 -0.63 5.02
N SER A 88 -4.02 -1.65 4.96
CA SER A 88 -5.27 -1.64 4.18
C SER A 88 -6.44 -0.81 4.71
N GLU A 89 -6.25 0.13 5.64
CA GLU A 89 -7.38 0.77 6.33
C GLU A 89 -7.88 2.05 5.64
N ASN A 90 -7.09 2.69 4.75
CA ASN A 90 -7.56 3.86 3.98
C ASN A 90 -8.17 3.50 2.61
N LEU A 91 -7.98 2.26 2.16
CA LEU A 91 -8.34 1.80 0.82
C LEU A 91 -9.80 2.02 0.47
N ASP A 92 -10.70 1.63 1.38
CA ASP A 92 -12.15 1.79 1.15
C ASP A 92 -12.53 3.27 1.09
N MET A 93 -11.93 4.10 1.95
CA MET A 93 -12.26 5.53 2.03
C MET A 93 -11.80 6.29 0.79
N LEU A 94 -10.62 6.00 0.23
CA LEU A 94 -10.18 6.66 -1.01
C LEU A 94 -11.07 6.30 -2.21
N LEU A 95 -11.46 5.03 -2.34
CA LEU A 95 -12.38 4.61 -3.41
C LEU A 95 -13.77 5.21 -3.26
N ASP A 96 -14.32 5.27 -2.04
CA ASP A 96 -15.62 5.91 -1.77
C ASP A 96 -15.62 7.41 -2.11
N ARG A 97 -14.42 8.02 -2.19
CA ARG A 97 -14.20 9.41 -2.56
C ARG A 97 -13.82 9.60 -4.05
N SER A 98 -14.20 8.65 -4.90
CA SER A 98 -14.02 8.66 -6.36
C SER A 98 -12.60 8.38 -6.86
N ALA A 99 -11.73 7.76 -6.05
CA ALA A 99 -10.51 7.19 -6.62
C ALA A 99 -10.88 6.12 -7.66
N ASP A 100 -10.39 6.29 -8.89
CA ASP A 100 -10.79 5.45 -10.02
C ASP A 100 -9.83 4.28 -10.22
N LEU A 101 -10.35 3.05 -10.10
CA LEU A 101 -9.59 1.84 -10.40
C LEU A 101 -9.39 1.61 -11.91
N SER A 102 -10.09 2.32 -12.79
CA SER A 102 -9.97 2.14 -14.24
C SER A 102 -8.61 2.61 -14.78
N SER A 103 -8.00 3.59 -14.11
CA SER A 103 -6.67 4.10 -14.41
C SER A 103 -5.60 3.59 -13.44
N PHE A 104 -6.00 2.73 -12.51
CA PHE A 104 -5.10 2.20 -11.50
C PHE A 104 -4.07 1.26 -12.14
N VAL A 105 -2.81 1.52 -11.82
CA VAL A 105 -1.67 0.68 -12.20
C VAL A 105 -1.11 0.08 -10.92
N PHE A 106 -0.90 -1.24 -10.90
CA PHE A 106 -0.31 -1.88 -9.74
C PHE A 106 1.11 -1.35 -9.50
N PRO A 107 1.52 -1.04 -8.24
CA PRO A 107 2.85 -0.51 -7.96
C PRO A 107 3.96 -1.46 -8.43
N ILE A 108 5.08 -0.92 -8.90
CA ILE A 108 6.24 -1.73 -9.32
C ILE A 108 7.15 -2.05 -8.12
N ALA A 109 8.00 -3.08 -8.23
CA ALA A 109 8.86 -3.54 -7.14
C ALA A 109 9.71 -2.42 -6.48
N ARG A 110 10.09 -1.38 -7.24
CA ARG A 110 10.84 -0.23 -6.72
C ARG A 110 10.02 0.64 -5.77
N ASP A 111 8.71 0.75 -5.98
CA ASP A 111 7.83 1.62 -5.19
C ASP A 111 7.74 1.15 -3.74
N PHE A 112 7.85 -0.16 -3.53
CA PHE A 112 7.87 -0.77 -2.20
C PHE A 112 9.18 -0.53 -1.42
N ASP A 113 10.29 -0.24 -2.09
CA ASP A 113 11.61 -0.11 -1.42
C ASP A 113 11.78 1.15 -0.60
N GLU A 114 11.20 2.25 -1.07
CA GLU A 114 11.26 3.54 -0.38
C GLU A 114 10.42 3.48 0.91
N GLU A 115 9.32 2.72 0.88
CA GLU A 115 8.29 2.77 1.90
C GLU A 115 8.37 1.63 2.94
N LEU A 116 8.87 0.45 2.57
CA LEU A 116 8.92 -0.71 3.49
C LEU A 116 10.09 -0.68 4.49
N LYS A 117 11.21 -0.01 4.15
CA LYS A 117 12.43 -0.01 4.98
C LYS A 117 12.21 0.52 6.38
N ASP A 118 11.42 1.60 6.51
CA ASP A 118 11.13 2.18 7.81
C ASP A 118 9.94 1.50 8.50
N THR A 119 9.02 0.92 7.74
CA THR A 119 7.71 0.46 8.22
C THR A 119 7.77 -0.77 9.10
N PHE A 120 8.68 -1.70 8.81
CA PHE A 120 8.64 -3.03 9.41
C PHE A 120 9.96 -3.45 10.05
N ASN A 121 10.54 -2.60 10.89
CA ASN A 121 11.67 -2.98 11.74
C ASN A 121 11.18 -3.86 12.92
N SER A 122 10.60 -5.02 12.63
CA SER A 122 10.01 -5.94 13.62
C SER A 122 10.29 -7.41 13.28
N ASN A 123 10.29 -8.26 14.32
CA ASN A 123 10.52 -9.70 14.20
C ASN A 123 9.50 -10.42 13.28
N ASN A 124 8.38 -9.78 12.93
CA ASN A 124 7.31 -10.35 12.10
C ASN A 124 7.21 -9.73 10.70
N PHE A 125 8.22 -8.96 10.26
CA PHE A 125 8.20 -8.25 8.96
C PHE A 125 7.74 -9.13 7.80
N LYS A 126 8.32 -10.32 7.63
CA LYS A 126 8.00 -11.22 6.52
C LYS A 126 6.54 -11.64 6.53
N LEU A 127 5.99 -11.94 7.72
CA LEU A 127 4.59 -12.29 7.88
C LEU A 127 3.69 -11.10 7.56
N SER A 128 4.00 -9.91 8.07
CA SER A 128 3.23 -8.69 7.78
C SER A 128 3.26 -8.31 6.30
N LEU A 129 4.42 -8.44 5.65
CA LEU A 129 4.58 -8.21 4.22
C LEU A 129 3.76 -9.21 3.40
N ALA A 130 3.84 -10.49 3.72
CA ALA A 130 3.06 -11.52 3.05
C ALA A 130 1.56 -11.33 3.27
N SER A 131 1.10 -11.22 4.52
CA SER A 131 -0.33 -11.05 4.82
C SER A 131 -0.91 -9.78 4.23
N GLY A 132 -0.15 -8.69 4.27
CA GLY A 132 -0.54 -7.41 3.70
C GLY A 132 -0.70 -7.48 2.18
N ALA A 133 0.27 -8.08 1.48
CA ALA A 133 0.19 -8.27 0.03
C ALA A 133 -1.04 -9.04 -0.39
N LEU A 134 -1.40 -10.08 0.34
CA LEU A 134 -2.55 -10.93 0.02
C LEU A 134 -3.86 -10.22 0.29
N MET A 135 -3.95 -9.52 1.42
CA MET A 135 -5.13 -8.72 1.75
C MET A 135 -5.38 -7.66 0.69
N THR A 136 -4.33 -7.01 0.19
CA THR A 136 -4.39 -6.08 -0.93
C THR A 136 -4.86 -6.75 -2.23
N ILE A 137 -4.33 -7.93 -2.57
CA ILE A 137 -4.74 -8.69 -3.75
C ILE A 137 -6.23 -9.06 -3.66
N GLU A 138 -6.65 -9.67 -2.56
CA GLU A 138 -8.05 -10.05 -2.34
C GLU A 138 -8.99 -8.84 -2.41
N TRP A 139 -8.56 -7.71 -1.87
CA TRP A 139 -9.32 -6.48 -1.91
C TRP A 139 -9.47 -5.95 -3.35
N LEU A 140 -8.38 -5.90 -4.12
CA LEU A 140 -8.39 -5.50 -5.54
C LEU A 140 -9.33 -6.41 -6.36
N GLU A 141 -9.21 -7.73 -6.18
CA GLU A 141 -10.05 -8.71 -6.88
C GLU A 141 -11.54 -8.55 -6.53
N LYS A 142 -11.88 -8.32 -5.25
CA LYS A 142 -13.27 -8.04 -4.83
C LYS A 142 -13.85 -6.79 -5.47
N ARG A 143 -13.01 -5.82 -5.84
CA ARG A 143 -13.40 -4.60 -6.54
C ARG A 143 -13.39 -4.75 -8.07
N GLY A 144 -13.13 -5.96 -8.58
CA GLY A 144 -13.14 -6.27 -10.01
C GLY A 144 -11.84 -5.92 -10.73
N PHE A 145 -10.76 -5.61 -9.99
CA PHE A 145 -9.44 -5.45 -10.59
C PHE A 145 -8.84 -6.84 -10.82
N GLU A 146 -8.51 -7.14 -12.08
CA GLU A 146 -7.85 -8.39 -12.47
C GLU A 146 -6.34 -8.17 -12.52
N LEU A 147 -5.60 -8.82 -11.63
CA LEU A 147 -4.14 -8.78 -11.66
C LEU A 147 -3.63 -9.47 -12.93
N ASP A 148 -2.75 -8.80 -13.65
CA ASP A 148 -2.09 -9.36 -14.82
C ASP A 148 -0.81 -10.12 -14.41
N ARG A 149 -0.14 -10.72 -15.41
CA ARG A 149 1.10 -11.46 -15.19
C ARG A 149 2.22 -10.59 -14.61
N ASN A 150 2.31 -9.33 -15.00
CA ASN A 150 3.34 -8.41 -14.51
C ASN A 150 3.08 -8.01 -13.06
N ASP A 151 1.82 -7.86 -12.66
CA ASP A 151 1.43 -7.57 -11.28
C ASP A 151 1.84 -8.73 -10.35
N ILE A 152 1.53 -9.97 -10.77
CA ILE A 152 1.94 -11.19 -10.06
C ILE A 152 3.46 -11.27 -9.96
N LEU A 153 4.17 -11.06 -11.08
CA LEU A 153 5.64 -11.06 -11.09
C LEU A 153 6.23 -9.98 -10.18
N THR A 154 5.57 -8.83 -10.06
CA THR A 154 5.99 -7.77 -9.15
C THR A 154 5.91 -8.21 -7.69
N ILE A 155 4.79 -8.82 -7.28
CA ILE A 155 4.60 -9.38 -5.94
C ILE A 155 5.64 -10.46 -5.66
N MET A 156 5.86 -11.38 -6.61
CA MET A 156 6.87 -12.44 -6.47
C MET A 156 8.29 -11.87 -6.39
N THR A 157 8.60 -10.83 -7.17
CA THR A 157 9.89 -10.14 -7.11
C THR A 157 10.10 -9.48 -5.75
N LEU A 158 9.05 -8.86 -5.21
CA LEU A 158 9.07 -8.25 -3.88
C LEU A 158 9.33 -9.28 -2.79
N PHE A 159 8.64 -10.42 -2.84
CA PHE A 159 8.83 -11.52 -1.91
C PHE A 159 10.25 -12.11 -2.02
N ALA A 160 10.75 -12.33 -3.24
CA ALA A 160 12.12 -12.81 -3.45
C ALA A 160 13.16 -11.84 -2.87
N LYS A 161 12.97 -10.54 -3.11
CA LYS A 161 13.85 -9.48 -2.64
C LYS A 161 13.99 -9.46 -1.12
N TYR A 162 12.88 -9.59 -0.40
CA TYR A 162 12.88 -9.61 1.07
C TYR A 162 13.11 -11.02 1.64
N GLU A 163 13.61 -11.94 0.80
CA GLU A 163 13.95 -13.32 1.16
C GLU A 163 12.76 -14.03 1.82
N LEU A 164 11.53 -13.74 1.34
CA LEU A 164 10.34 -14.54 1.65
C LEU A 164 10.41 -15.90 0.94
N PHE A 165 11.20 -15.97 -0.13
CA PHE A 165 11.63 -17.21 -0.76
C PHE A 165 13.11 -17.46 -0.43
N GLU A 166 13.52 -18.72 -0.34
CA GLU A 166 14.95 -19.08 -0.25
C GLU A 166 15.68 -18.65 -1.54
N LYS A 167 16.95 -18.24 -1.41
CA LYS A 167 17.86 -18.11 -2.56
C LYS A 167 17.94 -19.47 -3.24
N SER A 168 17.36 -19.61 -4.43
CA SER A 168 17.63 -20.76 -5.31
C SER A 168 19.15 -20.88 -5.46
N VAL A 169 19.76 -22.05 -5.27
CA VAL A 169 19.95 -23.05 -6.34
C VAL A 169 19.92 -24.52 -5.86
N ASP A 170 19.78 -24.83 -4.56
CA ASP A 170 19.77 -26.24 -4.11
C ASP A 170 18.36 -26.74 -3.80
N VAL A 171 17.82 -27.55 -4.71
CA VAL A 171 16.64 -28.38 -4.49
C VAL A 171 16.99 -29.38 -3.38
N GLU A 172 16.20 -29.41 -2.31
CA GLU A 172 16.36 -30.24 -1.09
C GLU A 172 17.12 -29.60 0.11
N LYS A 173 16.56 -28.54 0.72
CA LYS A 173 16.50 -28.40 2.20
C LYS A 173 15.63 -27.22 2.63
N CYS A 174 14.35 -27.53 2.82
CA CYS A 174 13.31 -26.55 3.06
C CYS A 174 13.29 -25.94 4.47
N TRP A 175 13.08 -24.63 4.51
CA TRP A 175 12.32 -23.76 5.43
C TRP A 175 11.05 -24.30 6.14
N TYR A 176 10.79 -25.62 6.19
CA TYR A 176 9.77 -26.27 7.03
C TYR A 176 9.95 -26.07 8.55
N ARG A 177 10.86 -25.20 9.00
CA ARG A 177 11.25 -25.07 10.41
C ARG A 177 10.65 -23.85 11.11
N ASP A 178 10.03 -22.93 10.37
CA ASP A 178 9.16 -21.91 10.98
C ASP A 178 7.73 -22.47 11.01
N GLU A 179 7.47 -23.32 12.01
CA GLU A 179 6.17 -23.97 12.19
C GLU A 179 5.04 -22.95 12.36
N GLU A 180 5.33 -21.79 12.97
CA GLU A 180 4.36 -20.74 13.19
C GLU A 180 3.94 -20.09 11.86
N PHE A 181 4.91 -19.76 11.01
CA PHE A 181 4.65 -19.22 9.67
C PHE A 181 3.91 -20.22 8.79
N VAL A 182 4.38 -21.47 8.69
CA VAL A 182 3.74 -22.49 7.85
C VAL A 182 2.32 -22.78 8.33
N SER A 183 2.10 -22.82 9.65
CA SER A 183 0.75 -23.00 10.21
C SER A 183 -0.18 -21.84 9.82
N LYS A 184 0.30 -20.59 9.90
CA LYS A 184 -0.50 -19.41 9.54
C LYS A 184 -0.75 -19.34 8.03
N ALA A 185 0.28 -19.60 7.21
CA ALA A 185 0.18 -19.56 5.75
C ALA A 185 -0.77 -20.61 5.18
N LYS A 186 -0.91 -21.77 5.82
CA LYS A 186 -1.92 -22.78 5.44
C LYS A 186 -3.36 -22.37 5.76
N GLN A 187 -3.56 -21.42 6.66
CA GLN A 187 -4.89 -20.96 7.09
C GLN A 187 -5.39 -19.74 6.30
N ILE A 188 -4.48 -18.98 5.69
CA ILE A 188 -4.82 -17.83 4.84
C ILE A 188 -5.22 -18.35 3.47
N MET A 189 -6.48 -18.14 3.07
CA MET A 189 -7.05 -18.66 1.83
C MET A 189 -7.30 -17.53 0.82
N ILE A 190 -6.69 -17.65 -0.36
CA ILE A 190 -6.89 -16.73 -1.49
C ILE A 190 -7.56 -17.50 -2.61
N ARG A 191 -8.83 -17.15 -2.87
CA ARG A 191 -9.74 -17.91 -3.74
C ARG A 191 -9.85 -19.38 -3.31
N ARG A 192 -9.17 -20.28 -4.02
CA ARG A 192 -9.15 -21.74 -3.77
C ARG A 192 -7.83 -22.28 -3.22
N TRP A 193 -6.82 -21.42 -3.09
CA TRP A 193 -5.46 -21.81 -2.71
C TRP A 193 -5.11 -21.16 -1.37
N SER A 194 -4.42 -21.88 -0.50
CA SER A 194 -3.78 -21.29 0.66
C SER A 194 -2.59 -20.42 0.25
N LEU A 195 -2.24 -19.42 1.05
CA LEU A 195 -1.01 -18.63 0.89
C LEU A 195 0.19 -19.58 0.75
N TYR A 196 0.22 -20.63 1.57
CA TYR A 196 1.24 -21.66 1.48
C TYR A 196 1.32 -22.29 0.08
N GLU A 197 0.20 -22.65 -0.54
CA GLU A 197 0.18 -23.22 -1.89
C GLU A 197 0.59 -22.21 -2.96
N LEU A 198 0.18 -20.95 -2.84
CA LEU A 198 0.59 -19.89 -3.76
C LEU A 198 2.10 -19.62 -3.70
N MET A 199 2.70 -19.69 -2.51
CA MET A 199 4.16 -19.53 -2.34
C MET A 199 4.96 -20.71 -2.91
N GLN A 200 4.33 -21.87 -3.10
CA GLN A 200 4.96 -23.06 -3.69
C GLN A 200 4.89 -23.06 -5.22
N LEU A 201 4.03 -22.24 -5.82
CA LEU A 201 3.97 -22.09 -7.27
C LEU A 201 5.22 -21.38 -7.77
N GLN A 202 5.99 -22.06 -8.61
CA GLN A 202 7.09 -21.43 -9.35
C GLN A 202 6.52 -20.32 -10.26
N PRO A 203 7.26 -19.23 -10.51
CA PRO A 203 6.80 -18.13 -11.37
C PRO A 203 6.31 -18.58 -12.76
N ASP A 204 6.83 -19.71 -13.26
CA ASP A 204 6.47 -20.27 -14.57
C ASP A 204 5.22 -21.18 -14.55
N GLU A 205 4.82 -21.70 -13.38
CA GLU A 205 3.65 -22.58 -13.24
C GLU A 205 2.36 -21.79 -12.97
N ALA A 206 2.46 -20.64 -12.31
CA ALA A 206 1.35 -19.71 -12.12
C ALA A 206 0.89 -19.02 -13.43
N ALA A 207 1.73 -19.03 -14.47
CA ALA A 207 1.46 -18.38 -15.76
C ALA A 207 0.62 -19.24 -16.75
N ASN A 208 0.30 -20.49 -16.40
CA ASN A 208 -0.33 -21.46 -17.31
C ASN A 208 -1.70 -21.98 -16.83
N ASN A 209 -2.33 -21.40 -15.81
CA ASN A 209 -3.65 -21.82 -15.30
C ASN A 209 -4.61 -20.67 -15.03
#